data_AF-A0A482ZHL6-F1
#
_entry.id   AF-A0A482ZHL6-F1
#
_cell.length_a   1.000
_cell.length_b   1.000
_cell.length_c   1.000
_cell.angle_alpha   90.00
_cell.angle_beta   90.00
_cell.angle_gamma   90.00
#
_symmetry.space_group_name_H-M   'P 1'
#
loop_
_entity.id
_entity.type
_entity.pdbx_description
1 polymer ?
#
loop_
_entity_poly.entity_id
_entity_poly.type
_entity_poly.pdbx_seq_one_letter_code
_entity_poly.pdbx_strand_id
1 'polypeptide(L)'
;MNIQFNSITSELNISNATLRNWIKTDCLTTDRDGFITTESYDYFKKNILGKDKLNKRANKQYLDKPNIDFSIDENNNAHESAIQYEQSLSIAERNKKGIYYTPNSSIDEMFSALPILKATDTFLDPCCGTGNFLIKALEKGIKPENIYGFDVDKTALKIANNRFYQLTGQHSNNIKLVNLLEEKHNQKYDFIFTNPPWGYKFNAQQKTYYANRFNKGVKVDSSALFVLICLNIIQKDGMLGVLLPDSFFNIAAFKSVRKVLLKKSLVQLINHNKPFEGLQTKAYSFIVKNNSDLIKIQCKTDTSKQFRKQTDFINNPHYIINFDATEMEAQVISHLYSYPHQTLTSKAKWGLGIVTGNNAKHLSNTKKNNHKPIYKGVDIEKGKIKKHKFYIFDDFSKLQQTADKKLYLADKKIVYRFINSNLIFALDDKQRYFLNSVNFLIINQHTLLAEDKLAITEQQLVFLMNAEIMNWLFKKLFRTHKVLRSDLERLPIFDEFFRIHNNYCEQDLHKYLNIERHNGTFRIKT
;
A
#
# COMPACT_ATOMS: atom_id res chain seq x y z
N MET A 1 19.45 -35.94 -4.52
CA MET A 1 19.57 -35.06 -3.34
C MET A 1 18.37 -34.12 -3.34
N ASN A 2 17.83 -33.77 -2.17
CA ASN A 2 16.57 -33.04 -2.06
C ASN A 2 16.76 -31.76 -1.25
N ILE A 3 16.01 -30.72 -1.60
CA ILE A 3 16.12 -29.39 -0.99
C ILE A 3 14.82 -29.10 -0.24
N GLN A 4 14.92 -28.72 1.04
CA GLN A 4 13.77 -28.36 1.84
C GLN A 4 13.13 -27.04 1.37
N PHE A 5 11.80 -26.95 1.49
CA PHE A 5 11.05 -25.73 1.15
C PHE A 5 11.55 -24.50 1.91
N ASN A 6 11.92 -24.66 3.18
CA ASN A 6 12.41 -23.55 4.00
C ASN A 6 13.74 -22.99 3.45
N SER A 7 14.62 -23.86 2.96
CA SER A 7 15.88 -23.43 2.32
C SER A 7 15.61 -22.61 1.07
N ILE A 8 14.69 -23.09 0.20
CA ILE A 8 14.34 -22.38 -1.06
C ILE A 8 13.64 -21.05 -0.78
N THR A 9 12.66 -21.04 0.13
CA THR A 9 11.91 -19.81 0.44
C THR A 9 12.77 -18.76 1.11
N SER A 10 13.73 -19.18 1.95
CA SER A 10 14.74 -18.30 2.54
C SER A 10 15.72 -17.79 1.48
N GLU A 11 16.27 -18.66 0.63
CA GLU A 11 17.21 -18.30 -0.43
C GLU A 11 16.62 -17.28 -1.40
N LEU A 12 15.39 -17.54 -1.88
CA LEU A 12 14.73 -16.71 -2.89
C LEU A 12 13.91 -15.55 -2.30
N ASN A 13 13.80 -15.46 -0.97
CA ASN A 13 12.99 -14.45 -0.27
C ASN A 13 11.53 -14.40 -0.75
N ILE A 14 10.93 -15.58 -0.88
CA ILE A 14 9.55 -15.80 -1.32
C ILE A 14 8.71 -16.43 -0.20
N SER A 15 7.39 -16.36 -0.33
CA SER A 15 6.49 -17.02 0.62
C SER A 15 6.35 -18.51 0.31
N ASN A 16 6.01 -19.33 1.32
CA ASN A 16 5.60 -20.73 1.12
C ASN A 16 4.43 -20.87 0.14
N ALA A 17 3.51 -19.90 0.10
CA ALA A 17 2.43 -19.89 -0.88
C ALA A 17 2.94 -19.72 -2.31
N THR A 18 3.98 -18.92 -2.52
CA THR A 18 4.64 -18.75 -3.82
C THR A 18 5.28 -20.06 -4.28
N LEU A 19 6.02 -20.72 -3.39
CA LEU A 19 6.68 -22.00 -3.70
C LEU A 19 5.64 -23.09 -4.04
N ARG A 20 4.58 -23.21 -3.24
CA ARG A 20 3.47 -24.14 -3.51
C ARG A 20 2.77 -23.86 -4.83
N ASN A 21 2.61 -22.59 -5.21
CA ASN A 21 2.06 -22.23 -6.51
C ASN A 21 2.94 -22.72 -7.65
N TRP A 22 4.26 -22.60 -7.55
CA TRP A 22 5.17 -23.11 -8.58
C TRP A 22 5.12 -24.62 -8.74
N ILE A 23 4.96 -25.35 -7.63
CA ILE A 23 4.74 -26.80 -7.67
C ILE A 23 3.42 -27.12 -8.36
N LYS A 24 2.34 -26.45 -7.94
CA LYS A 24 1.00 -26.65 -8.50
C LYS A 24 0.91 -26.35 -10.01
N THR A 25 1.74 -25.45 -10.51
CA THR A 25 1.79 -25.09 -11.94
C THR A 25 2.83 -25.88 -12.74
N ASP A 26 3.38 -26.96 -12.20
CA ASP A 26 4.42 -27.81 -12.80
C ASP A 26 5.75 -27.07 -13.08
N CYS A 27 6.02 -25.94 -12.40
CA CYS A 27 7.32 -25.24 -12.51
C CYS A 27 8.40 -25.88 -11.64
N LEU A 28 7.99 -26.59 -10.59
CA LEU A 28 8.86 -27.33 -9.68
C LEU A 28 8.25 -28.69 -9.39
N THR A 29 9.09 -29.70 -9.26
CA THR A 29 8.68 -31.08 -8.99
C THR A 29 9.07 -31.46 -7.56
N THR A 30 8.10 -31.99 -6.83
CA THR A 30 8.30 -32.55 -5.48
C THR A 30 8.47 -34.06 -5.59
N ASP A 31 9.37 -34.63 -4.82
CA ASP A 31 9.49 -36.07 -4.63
C ASP A 31 8.74 -36.57 -3.38
N ARG A 32 8.71 -35.74 -2.32
CA ARG A 32 7.97 -35.97 -1.07
C ARG A 32 7.58 -34.64 -0.41
N ASP A 33 6.63 -34.68 0.51
CA ASP A 33 6.08 -33.48 1.15
C ASP A 33 7.16 -32.61 1.80
N GLY A 34 7.21 -31.34 1.40
CA GLY A 34 8.16 -30.35 1.91
C GLY A 34 9.54 -30.35 1.26
N PHE A 35 9.76 -31.16 0.22
CA PHE A 35 11.04 -31.26 -0.51
C PHE A 35 10.87 -31.08 -2.03
N ILE A 36 11.90 -30.50 -2.66
CA ILE A 36 12.05 -30.34 -4.11
C ILE A 36 13.29 -31.09 -4.56
N THR A 37 13.23 -31.77 -5.70
CA THR A 37 14.42 -32.44 -6.25
C THR A 37 15.46 -31.41 -6.68
N THR A 38 16.75 -31.66 -6.40
CA THR A 38 17.82 -30.75 -6.81
C THR A 38 17.79 -30.47 -8.32
N GLU A 39 17.57 -31.51 -9.14
CA GLU A 39 17.46 -31.36 -10.60
C GLU A 39 16.35 -30.40 -11.03
N SER A 40 15.15 -30.51 -10.44
CA SER A 40 14.04 -29.61 -10.73
C SER A 40 14.36 -28.18 -10.32
N TYR A 41 15.02 -27.99 -9.17
CA TYR A 41 15.38 -26.67 -8.68
C TYR A 41 16.47 -26.00 -9.55
N ASP A 42 17.48 -26.75 -9.97
CA ASP A 42 18.54 -26.25 -10.85
C ASP A 42 18.00 -25.89 -12.24
N TYR A 43 17.13 -26.74 -12.79
CA TYR A 43 16.41 -26.42 -14.02
C TYR A 43 15.57 -25.15 -13.86
N PHE A 44 14.83 -25.03 -12.75
CA PHE A 44 14.01 -23.85 -12.46
C PHE A 44 14.86 -22.57 -12.39
N LYS A 45 15.99 -22.59 -11.66
CA LYS A 45 16.91 -21.43 -11.58
C LYS A 45 17.45 -21.04 -12.96
N LYS A 46 17.88 -22.02 -13.75
CA LYS A 46 18.51 -21.77 -15.06
C LYS A 46 17.51 -21.32 -16.11
N ASN A 47 16.30 -21.86 -16.11
CA ASN A 47 15.38 -21.76 -17.26
C ASN A 47 14.09 -20.99 -16.98
N ILE A 48 13.66 -20.85 -15.73
CA ILE A 48 12.33 -20.31 -15.41
C ILE A 48 12.39 -19.09 -14.46
N LEU A 49 13.31 -19.10 -13.49
CA LEU A 49 13.48 -18.04 -12.50
C LEU A 49 13.86 -16.72 -13.18
N GLY A 50 13.10 -15.66 -12.91
CA GLY A 50 13.35 -14.33 -13.50
C GLY A 50 13.07 -14.20 -15.00
N LYS A 51 12.65 -15.27 -15.70
CA LYS A 51 12.36 -15.25 -17.15
C LYS A 51 10.86 -15.10 -17.44
N ASP A 52 10.03 -15.92 -16.79
CA ASP A 52 8.58 -15.91 -16.99
C ASP A 52 7.84 -14.85 -16.15
N LYS A 53 6.67 -14.43 -16.63
CA LYS A 53 5.86 -13.34 -16.02
C LYS A 53 5.48 -13.61 -14.56
N LEU A 54 5.26 -14.88 -14.20
CA LEU A 54 5.01 -15.32 -12.82
C LEU A 54 6.23 -15.11 -11.92
N ASN A 55 7.42 -15.48 -12.40
CA ASN A 55 8.64 -15.48 -11.61
C ASN A 55 9.31 -14.10 -11.55
N LYS A 56 9.23 -13.32 -12.64
CA LYS A 56 9.62 -11.89 -12.66
C LYS A 56 8.89 -11.06 -11.61
N ARG A 57 7.60 -11.32 -11.40
CA ARG A 57 6.78 -10.58 -10.41
C ARG A 57 7.08 -10.99 -8.97
N ALA A 58 7.28 -12.28 -8.72
CA ALA A 58 7.66 -12.77 -7.39
C ALA A 58 9.04 -12.25 -6.97
N ASN A 59 9.95 -12.11 -7.94
CA ASN A 59 11.37 -11.89 -7.73
C ASN A 59 11.91 -10.66 -8.50
N LYS A 60 11.31 -9.49 -8.27
CA LYS A 60 11.82 -8.20 -8.78
C LYS A 60 13.26 -7.86 -8.35
N GLN A 61 13.82 -8.63 -7.41
CA GLN A 61 15.17 -8.48 -6.85
C GLN A 61 16.28 -9.00 -7.79
N TYR A 62 15.93 -9.62 -8.92
CA TYR A 62 16.89 -10.13 -9.92
C TYR A 62 16.77 -9.38 -11.26
N LEU A 63 16.45 -8.08 -11.23
CA LEU A 63 16.42 -7.25 -12.43
C LEU A 63 17.86 -6.89 -12.88
N ASP A 64 18.02 -6.80 -14.21
CA ASP A 64 19.23 -7.09 -15.02
C ASP A 64 20.50 -6.22 -14.87
N LYS A 65 20.66 -5.37 -13.84
CA LYS A 65 21.90 -4.58 -13.67
C LYS A 65 22.62 -4.93 -12.35
N PRO A 66 23.87 -5.42 -12.39
CA PRO A 66 24.68 -5.57 -11.19
C PRO A 66 24.98 -4.19 -10.59
N ASN A 67 25.31 -4.15 -9.32
CA ASN A 67 25.81 -2.92 -8.71
C ASN A 67 27.16 -2.56 -9.30
N ILE A 68 27.44 -1.27 -9.33
CA ILE A 68 28.78 -0.78 -9.64
C ILE A 68 29.57 -0.82 -8.33
N ASP A 69 30.77 -1.40 -8.36
CA ASP A 69 31.65 -1.38 -7.20
C ASP A 69 31.98 0.07 -6.83
N PHE A 70 31.83 0.42 -5.55
CA PHE A 70 31.97 1.78 -5.07
C PHE A 70 33.05 1.84 -3.99
N SER A 71 34.11 2.57 -4.29
CA SER A 71 35.11 3.01 -3.33
C SER A 71 34.96 4.51 -3.08
N ILE A 72 35.20 4.93 -1.84
CA ILE A 72 35.26 6.35 -1.50
C ILE A 72 36.62 6.86 -1.98
N ASP A 73 36.61 7.77 -2.94
CA ASP A 73 37.79 8.55 -3.32
C ASP A 73 37.96 9.70 -2.32
N GLU A 74 39.07 9.71 -1.59
CA GLU A 74 39.37 10.74 -0.59
C GLU A 74 39.66 12.11 -1.22
N ASN A 75 39.92 12.19 -2.53
CA ASN A 75 40.11 13.43 -3.25
C ASN A 75 38.80 14.07 -3.73
N ASN A 76 37.71 13.30 -3.80
CA ASN A 76 36.42 13.82 -4.25
C ASN A 76 35.75 14.63 -3.14
N ASN A 77 34.93 15.59 -3.56
CA ASN A 77 34.04 16.27 -2.63
C ASN A 77 33.05 15.24 -2.04
N ALA A 78 32.87 15.19 -0.72
CA ALA A 78 31.97 14.23 -0.07
C ALA A 78 30.51 14.35 -0.55
N HIS A 79 30.09 15.52 -1.06
CA HIS A 79 28.81 15.64 -1.75
C HIS A 79 28.75 14.83 -3.06
N GLU A 80 29.83 14.86 -3.85
CA GLU A 80 29.95 14.06 -5.08
C GLU A 80 30.04 12.57 -4.75
N SER A 81 30.78 12.19 -3.70
CA SER A 81 30.83 10.81 -3.22
C SER A 81 29.45 10.29 -2.84
N ALA A 82 28.59 11.13 -2.24
CA ALA A 82 27.21 10.77 -1.96
C ALA A 82 26.44 10.50 -3.26
N ILE A 83 26.48 11.41 -4.23
CA ILE A 83 25.79 11.24 -5.51
C ILE A 83 26.25 9.95 -6.21
N GLN A 84 27.56 9.72 -6.29
CA GLN A 84 28.14 8.52 -6.92
C GLN A 84 27.71 7.22 -6.22
N TYR A 85 27.78 7.18 -4.88
CA TYR A 85 27.34 6.02 -4.10
C TYR A 85 25.84 5.76 -4.25
N GLU A 86 25.02 6.81 -4.21
CA GLU A 86 23.58 6.66 -4.39
C GLU A 86 23.28 6.09 -5.79
N GLN A 87 23.94 6.60 -6.83
CA GLN A 87 23.78 6.16 -8.22
C GLN A 87 24.35 4.76 -8.51
N SER A 88 25.34 4.29 -7.74
CA SER A 88 25.94 2.95 -7.92
C SER A 88 24.97 1.80 -7.55
N LEU A 89 23.96 2.10 -6.73
CA LEU A 89 22.96 1.13 -6.27
C LEU A 89 21.94 0.81 -7.36
N SER A 90 21.88 -0.47 -7.73
CA SER A 90 20.91 -0.97 -8.71
C SER A 90 19.45 -0.82 -8.25
N ILE A 91 18.52 -0.73 -9.20
CA ILE A 91 17.07 -0.73 -8.90
C ILE A 91 16.68 -1.99 -8.11
N ALA A 92 17.31 -3.13 -8.40
CA ALA A 92 17.06 -4.40 -7.71
C ALA A 92 17.44 -4.31 -6.23
N GLU A 93 18.61 -3.74 -5.92
CA GLU A 93 19.04 -3.50 -4.54
C GLU A 93 18.19 -2.49 -3.81
N ARG A 94 17.88 -1.36 -4.45
CA ARG A 94 17.00 -0.34 -3.88
C ARG A 94 15.65 -0.94 -3.48
N ASN A 95 15.05 -1.75 -4.35
CA ASN A 95 13.81 -2.48 -4.05
C ASN A 95 13.99 -3.56 -2.97
N LYS A 96 15.15 -4.22 -2.89
CA LYS A 96 15.42 -5.28 -1.91
C LYS A 96 15.58 -4.72 -0.51
N LYS A 97 16.36 -3.64 -0.37
CA LYS A 97 16.68 -2.99 0.90
C LYS A 97 15.67 -1.89 1.27
N GLY A 98 14.85 -1.45 0.32
CA GLY A 98 13.92 -0.33 0.50
C GLY A 98 14.63 1.03 0.55
N ILE A 99 15.84 1.15 0.00
CA ILE A 99 16.69 2.34 0.10
C ILE A 99 16.46 3.29 -1.07
N TYR A 100 15.99 4.50 -0.75
CA TYR A 100 15.76 5.57 -1.72
C TYR A 100 16.21 6.90 -1.08
N TYR A 101 17.25 7.51 -1.62
CA TYR A 101 17.81 8.74 -1.06
C TYR A 101 16.94 9.94 -1.42
N THR A 102 16.53 10.69 -0.41
CA THR A 102 15.57 11.79 -0.54
C THR A 102 16.20 12.98 -1.26
N PRO A 103 15.60 13.47 -2.37
CA PRO A 103 16.08 14.68 -3.04
C PRO A 103 15.95 15.93 -2.17
N ASN A 104 16.84 16.90 -2.35
CA ASN A 104 16.84 18.16 -1.59
C ASN A 104 15.51 18.92 -1.71
N SER A 105 14.85 18.91 -2.87
CA SER A 105 13.55 19.54 -3.05
C SER A 105 12.48 19.00 -2.08
N SER A 106 12.41 17.67 -1.92
CA SER A 106 11.50 17.04 -0.96
C SER A 106 11.85 17.39 0.49
N ILE A 107 13.14 17.48 0.81
CA ILE A 107 13.62 17.86 2.13
C ILE A 107 13.27 19.32 2.45
N ASP A 108 13.52 20.24 1.51
CA ASP A 108 13.19 21.66 1.65
C ASP A 108 11.70 21.86 1.88
N GLU A 109 10.85 21.14 1.14
CA GLU A 109 9.41 21.17 1.35
C GLU A 109 9.01 20.66 2.74
N MET A 110 9.60 19.56 3.21
CA MET A 110 9.33 19.04 4.55
C MET A 110 9.75 20.04 5.65
N PHE A 111 10.91 20.67 5.50
CA PHE A 111 11.42 21.66 6.45
C PHE A 111 10.65 22.99 6.41
N SER A 112 9.90 23.26 5.34
CA SER A 112 9.08 24.49 5.22
C SER A 112 7.95 24.59 6.25
N ALA A 113 7.58 23.49 6.92
CA ALA A 113 6.61 23.49 8.02
C ALA A 113 7.23 23.75 9.39
N LEU A 114 8.56 23.76 9.50
CA LEU A 114 9.23 23.92 10.79
C LEU A 114 9.23 25.38 11.23
N PRO A 115 9.16 25.64 12.54
CA PRO A 115 9.48 26.95 13.08
C PRO A 115 10.98 27.26 12.84
N ILE A 116 11.39 28.48 13.21
CA ILE A 116 12.82 28.80 13.26
C ILE A 116 13.49 27.86 14.26
N LEU A 117 14.42 27.05 13.77
CA LEU A 117 15.19 26.11 14.58
C LEU A 117 16.24 26.88 15.39
N LYS A 118 16.43 26.45 16.63
CA LYS A 118 17.43 27.00 17.55
C LYS A 118 18.69 26.17 17.51
N ALA A 119 19.82 26.81 17.77
CA ALA A 119 21.10 26.17 17.96
C ALA A 119 21.09 25.02 19.00
N THR A 120 20.23 25.12 20.01
CA THR A 120 20.08 24.16 21.12
C THR A 120 19.12 23.01 20.83
N ASP A 121 18.36 23.07 19.73
CA ASP A 121 17.40 22.02 19.40
C ASP A 121 18.12 20.74 18.99
N THR A 122 17.56 19.59 19.34
CA THR A 122 18.10 18.29 18.97
C THR A 122 17.41 17.72 17.73
N PHE A 123 18.20 17.27 16.75
CA PHE A 123 17.72 16.71 15.49
C PHE A 123 18.18 15.27 15.32
N LEU A 124 17.26 14.38 14.92
CA LEU A 124 17.58 13.00 14.55
C LEU A 124 17.07 12.65 13.15
N ASP A 125 17.93 12.07 12.34
CA ASP A 125 17.52 11.20 11.23
C ASP A 125 17.92 9.74 11.55
N PRO A 126 16.96 8.86 11.92
CA PRO A 126 17.27 7.49 12.30
C PRO A 126 17.42 6.51 11.11
N CYS A 127 17.34 7.01 9.88
CA CYS A 127 17.63 6.28 8.63
C CYS A 127 18.43 7.19 7.69
N CYS A 128 19.55 7.72 8.20
CA CYS A 128 20.17 8.91 7.62
C CYS A 128 20.85 8.69 6.27
N GLY A 129 21.19 7.45 5.91
CA GLY A 129 21.94 7.16 4.70
C GLY A 129 23.18 8.04 4.58
N THR A 130 23.30 8.73 3.44
CA THR A 130 24.38 9.68 3.12
C THR A 130 24.24 11.04 3.80
N GLY A 131 23.21 11.25 4.62
CA GLY A 131 23.09 12.40 5.54
C GLY A 131 22.30 13.60 5.01
N ASN A 132 21.49 13.49 3.96
CA ASN A 132 20.82 14.66 3.36
C ASN A 132 19.97 15.48 4.37
N PHE A 133 19.21 14.82 5.24
CA PHE A 133 18.45 15.50 6.29
C PHE A 133 19.34 16.10 7.39
N LEU A 134 20.46 15.44 7.72
CA LEU A 134 21.44 15.94 8.69
C LEU A 134 22.08 17.24 8.21
N ILE A 135 22.47 17.28 6.92
CA ILE A 135 23.02 18.47 6.29
C ILE A 135 22.00 19.60 6.30
N LYS A 136 20.72 19.31 6.01
CA LYS A 136 19.66 20.33 6.09
C LYS A 136 19.48 20.89 7.50
N ALA A 137 19.58 20.05 8.54
CA ALA A 137 19.49 20.50 9.91
C ALA A 137 20.64 21.44 10.30
N LEU A 138 21.87 21.14 9.85
CA LEU A 138 23.04 22.02 9.99
C LEU A 138 22.80 23.37 9.32
N GLU A 139 22.37 23.37 8.05
CA GLU A 139 22.08 24.59 7.28
C GLU A 139 21.01 25.49 7.95
N LYS A 140 20.10 24.87 8.71
CA LYS A 140 19.05 25.58 9.47
C LYS A 140 19.51 26.11 10.83
N GLY A 141 20.77 25.90 11.19
CA GLY A 141 21.40 26.52 12.35
C GLY A 141 21.41 25.66 13.62
N ILE A 142 21.05 24.37 13.54
CA ILE A 142 21.24 23.45 14.68
C ILE A 142 22.74 23.17 14.84
N LYS A 143 23.24 23.23 16.07
CA LYS A 143 24.66 23.01 16.32
C LYS A 143 25.09 21.56 16.04
N PRO A 144 26.32 21.33 15.56
CA PRO A 144 26.80 20.01 15.20
C PRO A 144 26.64 18.94 16.29
N GLU A 145 26.88 19.28 17.55
CA GLU A 145 26.75 18.38 18.70
C GLU A 145 25.31 17.92 19.00
N ASN A 146 24.31 18.61 18.44
CA ASN A 146 22.89 18.31 18.62
C ASN A 146 22.26 17.58 17.43
N ILE A 147 23.07 17.19 16.43
CA ILE A 147 22.60 16.47 15.24
C ILE A 147 23.02 15.00 15.34
N TYR A 148 22.03 14.13 15.25
CA TYR A 148 22.15 12.68 15.40
C TYR A 148 21.71 11.98 14.11
N GLY A 149 22.46 10.99 13.69
CA GLY A 149 22.19 10.22 12.48
C GLY A 149 22.43 8.74 12.72
N PHE A 150 21.44 7.90 12.41
CA PHE A 150 21.57 6.44 12.52
C PHE A 150 21.34 5.79 11.16
N ASP A 151 22.16 4.79 10.85
CA ASP A 151 21.91 3.88 9.73
C ASP A 151 22.55 2.52 9.99
N VAL A 152 22.20 1.52 9.18
CA VAL A 152 22.82 0.19 9.17
C VAL A 152 23.87 0.05 8.06
N ASP A 153 23.95 1.01 7.13
CA ASP A 153 24.94 1.04 6.06
C ASP A 153 26.20 1.82 6.46
N LYS A 154 27.30 1.09 6.68
CA LYS A 154 28.60 1.66 7.06
C LYS A 154 29.15 2.63 6.01
N THR A 155 28.97 2.35 4.73
CA THR A 155 29.49 3.19 3.65
C THR A 155 28.72 4.50 3.59
N ALA A 156 27.38 4.42 3.66
CA ALA A 156 26.53 5.61 3.71
C ALA A 156 26.87 6.52 4.91
N LEU A 157 27.10 5.92 6.09
CA LEU A 157 27.50 6.67 7.29
C LEU A 157 28.88 7.31 7.17
N LYS A 158 29.86 6.64 6.56
CA LYS A 158 31.18 7.25 6.31
C LYS A 158 31.03 8.47 5.41
N ILE A 159 30.24 8.38 4.34
CA ILE A 159 29.93 9.51 3.45
C ILE A 159 29.22 10.63 4.22
N ALA A 160 28.20 10.31 5.02
CA ALA A 160 27.47 11.28 5.84
C ALA A 160 28.41 12.04 6.78
N ASN A 161 29.33 11.33 7.45
CA ASN A 161 30.27 11.93 8.38
C ASN A 161 31.36 12.76 7.67
N ASN A 162 31.77 12.38 6.46
CA ASN A 162 32.67 13.18 5.63
C ASN A 162 32.00 14.50 5.18
N ARG A 163 30.74 14.45 4.74
CA ARG A 163 29.96 15.66 4.41
C ARG A 163 29.77 16.56 5.63
N PHE A 164 29.52 15.96 6.79
CA PHE A 164 29.42 16.67 8.05
C PHE A 164 30.73 17.38 8.41
N TYR A 165 31.87 16.69 8.27
CA TYR A 165 33.20 17.27 8.47
C TYR A 165 33.48 18.45 7.54
N GLN A 166 33.18 18.32 6.25
CA GLN A 166 33.40 19.41 5.29
C GLN A 166 32.65 20.71 5.65
N LEU A 167 31.47 20.60 6.27
CA LEU A 167 30.67 21.77 6.65
C LEU A 167 31.00 22.32 8.04
N THR A 168 31.57 21.51 8.93
CA THR A 168 31.72 21.86 10.35
C THR A 168 33.17 21.88 10.83
N GLY A 169 34.11 21.36 10.05
CA GLY A 169 35.50 21.14 10.43
C GLY A 169 35.74 19.98 11.39
N GLN A 170 34.70 19.20 11.74
CA GLN A 170 34.81 18.07 12.67
C GLN A 170 33.89 16.90 12.31
N HIS A 171 34.34 15.69 12.61
CA HIS A 171 33.50 14.51 12.48
C HIS A 171 32.48 14.45 13.61
N SER A 172 31.26 14.01 13.31
CA SER A 172 30.23 13.82 14.32
C SER A 172 30.39 12.49 15.03
N ASN A 173 30.44 12.52 16.36
CA ASN A 173 30.31 11.33 17.21
C ASN A 173 28.87 10.82 17.30
N ASN A 174 27.90 11.57 16.78
CA ASN A 174 26.47 11.27 16.85
C ASN A 174 25.92 10.63 15.56
N ILE A 175 26.75 10.51 14.51
CA ILE A 175 26.46 9.73 13.31
C ILE A 175 26.98 8.31 13.53
N LYS A 176 26.08 7.35 13.76
CA LYS A 176 26.42 6.02 14.30
C LYS A 176 25.79 4.88 13.50
N LEU A 177 26.52 3.76 13.46
CA LEU A 177 26.01 2.48 12.96
C LEU A 177 25.05 1.87 13.97
N VAL A 178 23.75 2.03 13.74
CA VAL A 178 22.69 1.64 14.67
C VAL A 178 21.53 1.04 13.88
N ASN A 179 21.11 -0.16 14.27
CA ASN A 179 19.82 -0.68 13.85
C ASN A 179 18.74 -0.14 14.78
N LEU A 180 17.95 0.83 14.29
CA LEU A 180 16.89 1.45 15.07
C LEU A 180 15.92 0.40 15.64
N LEU A 181 15.61 -0.68 14.92
CA LEU A 181 14.65 -1.68 15.41
C LEU A 181 15.13 -2.45 16.65
N GLU A 182 16.43 -2.40 16.97
CA GLU A 182 17.06 -3.09 18.10
C GLU A 182 17.59 -2.13 19.18
N GLU A 183 17.48 -0.83 18.96
CA GLU A 183 17.95 0.21 19.88
C GLU A 183 17.06 0.29 21.15
N LYS A 184 17.59 0.87 22.24
CA LYS A 184 16.89 0.93 23.53
C LYS A 184 15.86 2.06 23.61
N HIS A 185 16.00 3.11 22.80
CA HIS A 185 15.07 4.23 22.66
C HIS A 185 15.01 5.13 23.88
N ASN A 186 16.14 5.33 24.55
CA ASN A 186 16.22 6.08 25.81
C ASN A 186 16.28 7.60 25.61
N GLN A 187 16.86 8.05 24.49
CA GLN A 187 17.00 9.48 24.19
C GLN A 187 15.79 9.97 23.40
N LYS A 188 15.37 11.22 23.68
CA LYS A 188 14.32 11.90 22.94
C LYS A 188 14.83 13.14 22.24
N TYR A 189 14.23 13.45 21.09
CA TYR A 189 14.68 14.53 20.19
C TYR A 189 13.58 15.55 19.93
N ASP A 190 13.95 16.81 19.69
CA ASP A 190 13.01 17.90 19.38
C ASP A 190 12.47 17.77 17.96
N PHE A 191 13.33 17.36 17.03
CA PHE A 191 12.99 17.17 15.62
C PHE A 191 13.46 15.80 15.14
N ILE A 192 12.57 15.07 14.48
CA ILE A 192 12.91 13.81 13.81
C ILE A 192 12.43 13.87 12.37
N PHE A 193 13.34 13.88 11.41
CA PHE A 193 12.99 13.95 9.98
C PHE A 193 13.72 12.85 9.22
N THR A 194 12.98 12.04 8.48
CA THR A 194 13.55 10.81 7.92
C THR A 194 12.78 10.25 6.72
N ASN A 195 13.48 9.41 5.96
CA ASN A 195 12.89 8.53 4.97
C ASN A 195 13.25 7.07 5.33
N PRO A 196 12.36 6.34 6.02
CA PRO A 196 12.63 4.98 6.44
C PRO A 196 12.65 4.00 5.25
N PRO A 197 13.18 2.79 5.39
CA PRO A 197 13.19 1.81 4.30
C PRO A 197 11.77 1.33 3.93
N TRP A 198 11.44 1.40 2.64
CA TRP A 198 10.11 1.06 2.12
C TRP A 198 9.98 -0.41 1.72
N GLY A 199 9.00 -1.11 2.27
CA GLY A 199 8.67 -2.47 1.84
C GLY A 199 9.75 -3.51 2.10
N TYR A 200 10.66 -3.26 3.05
CA TYR A 200 11.69 -4.21 3.44
C TYR A 200 11.05 -5.52 3.94
N LYS A 201 11.48 -6.64 3.37
CA LYS A 201 10.89 -7.94 3.67
C LYS A 201 11.57 -8.59 4.87
N PHE A 202 10.94 -8.46 6.03
CA PHE A 202 11.27 -9.27 7.20
C PHE A 202 10.81 -10.73 7.06
N ASN A 203 11.59 -11.66 7.63
CA ASN A 203 11.17 -13.05 7.78
C ASN A 203 10.02 -13.18 8.80
N ALA A 204 9.41 -14.37 8.90
CA ALA A 204 8.23 -14.58 9.76
C ALA A 204 8.49 -14.35 11.26
N GLN A 205 9.68 -14.70 11.74
CA GLN A 205 10.11 -14.52 13.13
C GLN A 205 10.29 -13.04 13.44
N GLN A 206 11.05 -12.31 12.62
CA GLN A 206 11.26 -10.86 12.72
C GLN A 206 9.92 -10.11 12.70
N LYS A 207 9.02 -10.44 11.77
CA LYS A 207 7.68 -9.82 11.71
C LYS A 207 6.91 -9.98 13.01
N THR A 208 7.02 -11.14 13.65
CA THR A 208 6.31 -11.42 14.90
C THR A 208 6.97 -10.71 16.08
N TYR A 209 8.30 -10.77 16.17
CA TYR A 209 9.09 -10.07 17.18
C TYR A 209 8.84 -8.56 17.17
N TYR A 210 9.01 -7.90 16.02
CA TYR A 210 8.81 -6.44 15.92
C TYR A 210 7.35 -6.01 16.10
N ALA A 211 6.39 -6.84 15.67
CA ALA A 211 4.98 -6.56 15.93
C ALA A 211 4.68 -6.56 17.43
N ASN A 212 5.20 -7.53 18.18
CA ASN A 212 5.06 -7.58 19.64
C ASN A 212 5.74 -6.39 20.31
N ARG A 213 6.96 -6.07 19.89
CA ARG A 213 7.77 -4.99 20.47
C ARG A 213 7.17 -3.59 20.25
N PHE A 214 6.68 -3.30 19.05
CA PHE A 214 6.33 -1.93 18.66
C PHE A 214 4.85 -1.68 18.39
N ASN A 215 4.05 -2.71 18.12
CA ASN A 215 2.68 -2.55 17.64
C ASN A 215 1.68 -3.55 18.24
N LYS A 216 1.89 -3.96 19.50
CA LYS A 216 0.96 -4.81 20.27
C LYS A 216 0.56 -6.11 19.54
N GLY A 217 1.53 -6.73 18.86
CA GLY A 217 1.36 -7.98 18.11
C GLY A 217 0.75 -7.84 16.71
N VAL A 218 0.34 -6.63 16.30
CA VAL A 218 -0.18 -6.39 14.95
C VAL A 218 0.97 -6.23 13.95
N LYS A 219 1.05 -7.15 12.98
CA LYS A 219 2.07 -7.12 11.92
C LYS A 219 1.82 -5.97 10.96
N VAL A 220 2.85 -5.20 10.67
CA VAL A 220 2.82 -4.03 9.76
C VAL A 220 4.03 -4.04 8.83
N ASP A 221 3.99 -3.16 7.84
CA ASP A 221 5.10 -2.89 6.93
C ASP A 221 6.34 -2.34 7.67
N SER A 222 7.52 -2.47 7.07
CA SER A 222 8.76 -1.96 7.65
C SER A 222 8.69 -0.48 7.98
N SER A 223 8.28 0.34 7.02
CA SER A 223 8.22 1.80 7.18
C SER A 223 7.28 2.22 8.32
N ALA A 224 6.24 1.43 8.58
CA ALA A 224 5.28 1.66 9.64
C ALA A 224 5.88 1.45 11.05
N LEU A 225 6.83 0.50 11.19
CA LEU A 225 7.54 0.29 12.45
C LEU A 225 8.40 1.51 12.81
N PHE A 226 9.12 2.06 11.83
CA PHE A 226 9.92 3.28 12.04
C PHE A 226 9.05 4.46 12.47
N VAL A 227 7.87 4.65 11.87
CA VAL A 227 6.91 5.68 12.33
C VAL A 227 6.53 5.49 13.80
N LEU A 228 6.25 4.26 14.24
CA LEU A 228 5.89 3.98 15.63
C LEU A 228 7.04 4.28 16.60
N ILE A 229 8.27 3.91 16.22
CA ILE A 229 9.47 4.18 17.02
C ILE A 229 9.71 5.68 17.10
N CYS A 230 9.70 6.40 15.97
CA CYS A 230 9.89 7.84 15.95
C CYS A 230 8.84 8.57 16.80
N LEU A 231 7.58 8.14 16.77
CA LEU A 231 6.52 8.67 17.64
C LEU A 231 6.75 8.41 19.15
N ASN A 232 7.57 7.42 19.50
CA ASN A 232 7.95 7.10 20.88
C ASN A 232 9.16 7.92 21.37
N ILE A 233 10.11 8.21 20.48
CA ILE A 233 11.36 8.90 20.80
C ILE A 233 11.34 10.40 20.46
N ILE A 234 10.25 10.93 19.93
CA ILE A 234 10.08 12.38 19.78
C ILE A 234 9.71 13.00 21.15
N GLN A 235 10.30 14.15 21.49
CA GLN A 235 9.97 14.90 22.70
C GLN A 235 8.53 15.39 22.68
N LYS A 236 7.98 15.74 23.86
CA LYS A 236 6.69 16.42 23.93
C LYS A 236 6.79 17.73 23.16
N ASP A 237 5.77 18.05 22.36
CA ASP A 237 5.74 19.23 21.49
C ASP A 237 6.81 19.28 20.37
N GLY A 238 7.69 18.27 20.28
CA GLY A 238 8.62 18.10 19.16
C GLY A 238 7.91 17.73 17.86
N MET A 239 8.61 17.87 16.73
CA MET A 239 8.05 17.65 15.38
C MET A 239 8.68 16.45 14.68
N LEU A 240 7.83 15.58 14.14
CA LEU A 240 8.20 14.41 13.35
C LEU A 240 7.78 14.60 11.89
N GLY A 241 8.74 14.56 10.98
CA GLY A 241 8.54 14.52 9.53
C GLY A 241 8.95 13.15 8.95
N VAL A 242 8.05 12.46 8.24
CA VAL A 242 8.38 11.16 7.63
C VAL A 242 7.93 11.10 6.19
N LEU A 243 8.83 10.71 5.28
CA LEU A 243 8.53 10.43 3.88
C LEU A 243 8.16 8.94 3.69
N LEU A 244 7.03 8.66 3.04
CA LEU A 244 6.43 7.33 2.96
C LEU A 244 5.78 7.08 1.58
N PRO A 245 5.60 5.81 1.17
CA PRO A 245 4.88 5.48 -0.05
C PRO A 245 3.36 5.73 0.11
N ASP A 246 2.64 5.98 -1.00
CA ASP A 246 1.17 6.19 -1.03
C ASP A 246 0.39 5.17 -0.18
N SER A 247 0.83 3.92 -0.21
CA SER A 247 0.19 2.82 0.52
C SER A 247 0.03 3.06 2.02
N PHE A 248 0.92 3.85 2.63
CA PHE A 248 0.81 4.19 4.05
C PHE A 248 -0.51 4.91 4.36
N PHE A 249 -1.00 5.74 3.43
CA PHE A 249 -2.11 6.65 3.66
C PHE A 249 -3.49 6.02 3.40
N ASN A 250 -3.57 4.95 2.60
CA ASN A 250 -4.84 4.34 2.19
C ASN A 250 -4.96 2.82 2.44
N ILE A 251 -3.86 2.04 2.47
CA ILE A 251 -3.96 0.58 2.57
C ILE A 251 -4.22 0.11 4.00
N ALA A 252 -5.04 -0.92 4.16
CA ALA A 252 -5.45 -1.48 5.46
C ALA A 252 -4.29 -1.96 6.35
N ALA A 253 -3.18 -2.43 5.76
CA ALA A 253 -1.98 -2.88 6.49
C ALA A 253 -1.35 -1.78 7.37
N PHE A 254 -1.60 -0.50 7.07
CA PHE A 254 -1.11 0.64 7.83
C PHE A 254 -2.17 1.26 8.76
N LYS A 255 -3.37 0.69 8.83
CA LYS A 255 -4.50 1.23 9.62
C LYS A 255 -4.14 1.46 11.08
N SER A 256 -3.47 0.51 11.73
CA SER A 256 -3.10 0.64 13.15
C SER A 256 -2.16 1.81 13.39
N VAL A 257 -1.21 2.03 12.48
CA VAL A 257 -0.22 3.10 12.59
C VAL A 257 -0.84 4.46 12.29
N ARG A 258 -1.70 4.57 11.26
CA ARG A 258 -2.48 5.81 11.03
C ARG A 258 -3.35 6.18 12.23
N LYS A 259 -3.97 5.20 12.90
CA LYS A 259 -4.73 5.43 14.13
C LYS A 259 -3.86 6.03 15.25
N VAL A 260 -2.61 5.60 15.38
CA VAL A 260 -1.68 6.17 16.37
C VAL A 260 -1.23 7.57 15.93
N LEU A 261 -0.90 7.74 14.65
CA LEU A 261 -0.48 9.01 14.08
C LEU A 261 -1.54 10.11 14.26
N LEU A 262 -2.81 9.82 13.97
CA LEU A 262 -3.91 10.80 14.06
C LEU A 262 -4.32 11.15 15.50
N LYS A 263 -3.69 10.55 16.53
CA LYS A 263 -3.76 11.04 17.92
C LYS A 263 -2.79 12.20 18.18
N LYS A 264 -1.87 12.44 17.25
CA LYS A 264 -0.92 13.56 17.29
C LYS A 264 -1.47 14.71 16.45
N SER A 265 -0.99 15.93 16.69
CA SER A 265 -1.39 17.09 15.89
C SER A 265 -0.73 17.05 14.53
N LEU A 266 -1.51 16.76 13.49
CA LEU A 266 -1.03 16.72 12.12
C LEU A 266 -0.95 18.14 11.57
N VAL A 267 0.25 18.57 11.23
CA VAL A 267 0.54 19.95 10.80
C VAL A 267 0.43 20.06 9.29
N GLN A 268 1.08 19.14 8.57
CA GLN A 268 1.18 19.22 7.13
C GLN A 268 1.24 17.84 6.47
N LEU A 269 0.67 17.76 5.27
CA LEU A 269 0.76 16.63 4.35
C LEU A 269 1.24 17.12 3.00
N ILE A 270 2.21 16.44 2.38
CA ILE A 270 2.84 16.87 1.12
C ILE A 270 2.87 15.71 0.13
N ASN A 271 2.47 15.96 -1.12
CA ASN A 271 2.68 15.07 -2.26
C ASN A 271 3.96 15.43 -3.00
N HIS A 272 4.95 14.52 -2.99
CA HIS A 272 6.22 14.66 -3.70
C HIS A 272 6.21 14.01 -5.09
N ASN A 273 5.06 13.50 -5.55
CA ASN A 273 4.89 12.66 -6.72
C ASN A 273 5.83 11.47 -6.76
N LYS A 274 6.60 11.29 -7.83
CA LYS A 274 7.54 10.20 -8.03
C LYS A 274 8.96 10.78 -7.99
N PRO A 275 9.47 11.15 -6.81
CA PRO A 275 10.79 11.78 -6.70
C PRO A 275 11.92 10.75 -6.91
N PHE A 276 11.61 9.45 -6.92
CA PHE A 276 12.58 8.37 -7.03
C PHE A 276 12.51 7.71 -8.40
N GLU A 277 13.64 7.74 -9.11
CA GLU A 277 13.76 7.11 -10.43
C GLU A 277 13.50 5.59 -10.37
N GLY A 278 12.81 5.06 -11.38
CA GLY A 278 12.46 3.64 -11.49
C GLY A 278 11.33 3.18 -10.55
N LEU A 279 10.92 4.00 -9.57
CA LEU A 279 9.85 3.67 -8.64
C LEU A 279 8.50 4.16 -9.17
N GLN A 280 7.53 3.24 -9.26
CA GLN A 280 6.20 3.56 -9.81
C GLN A 280 5.23 4.16 -8.78
N THR A 281 5.50 4.00 -7.48
CA THR A 281 4.65 4.57 -6.41
C THR A 281 4.96 6.04 -6.21
N LYS A 282 3.93 6.81 -5.84
CA LYS A 282 4.14 8.16 -5.34
C LYS A 282 4.70 8.15 -3.91
N ALA A 283 5.38 9.22 -3.55
CA ALA A 283 5.94 9.55 -2.25
C ALA A 283 5.15 10.69 -1.61
N TYR A 284 4.89 10.58 -0.32
CA TYR A 284 4.21 11.60 0.47
C TYR A 284 4.92 11.77 1.79
N SER A 285 4.88 12.98 2.35
CA SER A 285 5.30 13.18 3.73
C SER A 285 4.15 13.64 4.60
N PHE A 286 4.24 13.29 5.88
CA PHE A 286 3.48 13.96 6.94
C PHE A 286 4.44 14.67 7.87
N ILE A 287 3.99 15.77 8.46
CA ILE A 287 4.63 16.46 9.57
C ILE A 287 3.62 16.50 10.72
N VAL A 288 3.99 15.92 11.88
CA VAL A 288 3.17 15.95 13.09
C VAL A 288 3.92 16.61 14.24
N LYS A 289 3.20 17.29 15.12
CA LYS A 289 3.68 17.74 16.43
C LYS A 289 3.25 16.74 17.50
N ASN A 290 4.15 16.39 18.42
CA ASN A 290 3.89 15.40 19.47
C ASN A 290 3.09 15.97 20.66
N ASN A 291 1.89 16.44 20.35
CA ASN A 291 0.83 16.79 21.28
C ASN A 291 -0.52 16.37 20.64
N SER A 292 -1.66 16.72 21.21
CA SER A 292 -2.98 16.21 20.77
C SER A 292 -3.97 17.31 20.38
N ASP A 293 -3.44 18.46 19.99
CA ASP A 293 -4.24 19.60 19.53
C ASP A 293 -4.86 19.31 18.16
N LEU A 294 -6.17 19.50 18.04
CA LEU A 294 -6.85 19.38 16.74
C LEU A 294 -6.66 20.68 15.96
N ILE A 295 -5.78 20.63 14.96
CA ILE A 295 -5.43 21.77 14.12
C ILE A 295 -5.95 21.62 12.68
N LYS A 296 -5.99 22.74 11.95
CA LYS A 296 -6.14 22.71 10.49
C LYS A 296 -4.84 22.20 9.88
N ILE A 297 -4.95 21.16 9.05
CA ILE A 297 -3.83 20.53 8.37
C ILE A 297 -3.63 21.21 7.03
N GLN A 298 -2.41 21.65 6.74
CA GLN A 298 -2.07 22.11 5.40
C GLN A 298 -1.76 20.91 4.49
N CYS A 299 -2.57 20.71 3.46
CA CYS A 299 -2.36 19.69 2.43
C CYS A 299 -1.76 20.36 1.18
N LYS A 300 -0.56 19.94 0.78
CA LYS A 300 0.15 20.44 -0.40
C LYS A 300 0.22 19.38 -1.49
N THR A 301 -0.16 19.77 -2.70
CA THR A 301 0.10 19.06 -3.96
C THR A 301 0.81 20.01 -4.91
N ASP A 302 1.31 19.53 -6.06
CA ASP A 302 1.96 20.40 -7.05
C ASP A 302 1.07 21.54 -7.53
N THR A 303 -0.23 21.27 -7.58
CA THR A 303 -1.24 22.16 -8.16
C THR A 303 -2.06 22.90 -7.13
N SER A 304 -1.96 22.54 -5.84
CA SER A 304 -2.86 23.09 -4.83
C SER A 304 -2.25 23.14 -3.43
N LYS A 305 -2.64 24.15 -2.67
CA LYS A 305 -2.43 24.25 -1.23
C LYS A 305 -3.79 24.49 -0.58
N GLN A 306 -4.24 23.55 0.23
CA GLN A 306 -5.55 23.60 0.86
C GLN A 306 -5.47 23.21 2.33
N PHE A 307 -6.49 23.58 3.10
CA PHE A 307 -6.61 23.20 4.50
C PHE A 307 -7.70 22.14 4.68
N ARG A 308 -7.44 21.21 5.61
CA ARG A 308 -8.36 20.13 5.97
C ARG A 308 -8.43 20.01 7.49
N LYS A 309 -9.56 19.54 8.02
CA LYS A 309 -9.68 19.29 9.46
C LYS A 309 -9.13 17.90 9.75
N GLN A 310 -8.38 17.75 10.84
CA GLN A 310 -7.88 16.44 11.25
C GLN A 310 -9.01 15.43 11.52
N THR A 311 -10.15 15.91 12.00
CA THR A 311 -11.36 15.11 12.21
C THR A 311 -11.86 14.44 10.94
N ASP A 312 -11.64 15.05 9.77
CA ASP A 312 -12.04 14.45 8.49
C ASP A 312 -11.31 13.10 8.28
N PHE A 313 -10.02 13.04 8.61
CA PHE A 313 -9.22 11.80 8.48
C PHE A 313 -9.48 10.80 9.60
N ILE A 314 -9.81 11.30 10.80
CA ILE A 314 -10.18 10.45 11.95
C ILE A 314 -11.48 9.69 11.65
N ASN A 315 -12.45 10.38 11.05
CA ASN A 315 -13.78 9.83 10.77
C ASN A 315 -13.82 8.99 9.49
N ASN A 316 -12.84 9.14 8.60
CA ASN A 316 -12.73 8.28 7.43
C ASN A 316 -12.62 6.80 7.81
N PRO A 317 -13.20 5.89 7.01
CA PRO A 317 -13.05 4.46 7.22
C PRO A 317 -11.56 4.10 7.24
N HIS A 318 -11.18 3.25 8.20
CA HIS A 318 -9.79 2.81 8.36
C HIS A 318 -8.77 3.94 8.57
N TYR A 319 -9.19 5.11 9.07
CA TYR A 319 -8.30 6.25 9.30
C TYR A 319 -7.55 6.64 8.03
N ILE A 320 -8.22 6.54 6.88
CA ILE A 320 -7.61 6.86 5.58
C ILE A 320 -7.29 8.35 5.52
N ILE A 321 -6.08 8.66 5.09
CA ILE A 321 -5.61 10.03 4.90
C ILE A 321 -5.67 10.36 3.40
N ASN A 322 -6.87 10.71 2.93
CA ASN A 322 -7.14 11.06 1.54
C ASN A 322 -6.90 12.55 1.28
N PHE A 323 -5.64 12.97 1.40
CA PHE A 323 -5.26 14.38 1.39
C PHE A 323 -5.52 15.12 0.05
N ASP A 324 -5.74 14.39 -1.05
CA ASP A 324 -6.13 14.98 -2.36
C ASP A 324 -7.58 15.48 -2.37
N ALA A 325 -8.42 15.02 -1.43
CA ALA A 325 -9.80 15.48 -1.35
C ALA A 325 -9.86 16.91 -0.83
N THR A 326 -10.67 17.77 -1.45
CA THR A 326 -10.84 19.15 -0.98
C THR A 326 -11.65 19.21 0.31
N GLU A 327 -11.72 20.37 0.95
CA GLU A 327 -12.58 20.56 2.14
C GLU A 327 -14.04 20.27 1.82
N MET A 328 -14.56 20.76 0.69
CA MET A 328 -15.92 20.46 0.24
C MET A 328 -16.13 18.97 0.00
N GLU A 329 -15.17 18.29 -0.63
CA GLU A 329 -15.27 16.85 -0.86
C GLU A 329 -15.23 16.05 0.45
N ALA A 330 -14.47 16.51 1.44
CA ALA A 330 -14.44 15.91 2.77
C ALA A 330 -15.76 16.07 3.53
N GLN A 331 -16.41 17.22 3.37
CA GLN A 331 -17.76 17.46 3.90
C GLN A 331 -18.76 16.50 3.26
N VAL A 332 -18.72 16.33 1.94
CA VAL A 332 -19.57 15.34 1.25
C VAL A 332 -19.28 13.92 1.73
N ILE A 333 -18.01 13.51 1.88
CA ILE A 333 -17.68 12.19 2.43
C ILE A 333 -18.30 12.01 3.82
N SER A 334 -18.10 12.98 4.70
CA SER A 334 -18.63 12.93 6.07
C SER A 334 -20.15 12.88 6.09
N HIS A 335 -20.80 13.64 5.22
CA HIS A 335 -22.25 13.65 5.00
C HIS A 335 -22.75 12.29 4.52
N LEU A 336 -22.08 11.64 3.56
CA LEU A 336 -22.48 10.30 3.12
C LEU A 336 -22.41 9.26 4.24
N TYR A 337 -21.41 9.35 5.13
CA TYR A 337 -21.31 8.44 6.28
C TYR A 337 -22.21 8.82 7.47
N SER A 338 -22.83 10.00 7.48
CA SER A 338 -23.79 10.37 8.53
C SER A 338 -25.19 9.79 8.30
N TYR A 339 -25.53 9.41 7.07
CA TYR A 339 -26.78 8.71 6.78
C TYR A 339 -26.79 7.31 7.40
N PRO A 340 -27.97 6.80 7.82
CA PRO A 340 -28.13 5.39 8.15
C PRO A 340 -27.64 4.52 7.00
N HIS A 341 -26.73 3.59 7.31
CA HIS A 341 -26.16 2.70 6.31
C HIS A 341 -25.71 1.38 6.93
N GLN A 342 -25.71 0.34 6.10
CA GLN A 342 -25.04 -0.93 6.39
C GLN A 342 -23.67 -0.99 5.68
N THR A 343 -22.90 -2.04 5.95
CA THR A 343 -21.68 -2.34 5.18
C THR A 343 -21.67 -3.81 4.75
N LEU A 344 -20.83 -4.16 3.77
CA LEU A 344 -20.65 -5.56 3.36
C LEU A 344 -19.81 -6.37 4.37
N THR A 345 -19.28 -5.75 5.44
CA THR A 345 -18.48 -6.44 6.45
C THR A 345 -19.28 -7.57 7.08
N SER A 346 -18.79 -8.80 6.93
CA SER A 346 -19.45 -10.03 7.41
C SER A 346 -20.81 -10.36 6.78
N LYS A 347 -21.28 -9.58 5.80
CA LYS A 347 -22.60 -9.76 5.15
C LYS A 347 -22.50 -10.35 3.73
N ALA A 348 -21.33 -10.87 3.35
CA ALA A 348 -21.10 -11.45 2.04
C ALA A 348 -20.07 -12.59 2.10
N LYS A 349 -20.29 -13.66 1.30
CA LYS A 349 -19.21 -14.58 0.92
C LYS A 349 -18.53 -14.05 -0.33
N TRP A 350 -17.21 -14.13 -0.34
CA TRP A 350 -16.36 -13.59 -1.40
C TRP A 350 -15.70 -14.70 -2.18
N GLY A 351 -15.68 -14.55 -3.50
CA GLY A 351 -15.01 -15.45 -4.42
C GLY A 351 -13.96 -14.73 -5.25
N LEU A 352 -12.79 -15.35 -5.34
CA LEU A 352 -11.72 -14.92 -6.23
C LEU A 352 -11.99 -15.46 -7.65
N GLY A 353 -11.82 -14.62 -8.67
CA GLY A 353 -11.74 -15.10 -10.04
C GLY A 353 -10.56 -16.07 -10.23
N ILE A 354 -10.69 -16.98 -11.17
CA ILE A 354 -9.69 -18.02 -11.45
C ILE A 354 -8.34 -17.38 -11.82
N VAL A 355 -7.30 -17.70 -11.05
CA VAL A 355 -5.91 -17.39 -11.35
C VAL A 355 -5.29 -18.62 -12.02
N THR A 356 -5.07 -18.54 -13.33
CA THR A 356 -4.54 -19.67 -14.11
C THR A 356 -3.04 -19.88 -13.91
N GLY A 357 -2.30 -18.83 -13.50
CA GLY A 357 -0.84 -18.79 -13.58
C GLY A 357 -0.32 -18.57 -15.00
N ASN A 358 -0.85 -19.30 -15.97
CA ASN A 358 -0.50 -19.16 -17.38
C ASN A 358 -1.76 -19.17 -18.28
N ASN A 359 -2.23 -17.99 -18.66
CA ASN A 359 -3.41 -17.86 -19.52
C ASN A 359 -3.24 -18.53 -20.90
N ALA A 360 -2.03 -18.51 -21.48
CA ALA A 360 -1.80 -19.10 -22.79
C ALA A 360 -1.92 -20.63 -22.76
N LYS A 361 -1.47 -21.26 -21.67
CA LYS A 361 -1.57 -22.71 -21.46
C LYS A 361 -3.02 -23.17 -21.22
N HIS A 362 -3.81 -22.39 -20.49
CA HIS A 362 -5.11 -22.85 -19.96
C HIS A 362 -6.35 -22.32 -20.69
N LEU A 363 -6.21 -21.30 -21.55
CA LEU A 363 -7.35 -20.68 -22.23
C LEU A 363 -7.34 -20.98 -23.73
N SER A 364 -8.52 -21.26 -24.28
CA SER A 364 -8.72 -21.42 -25.72
C SER A 364 -9.76 -20.43 -26.23
N ASN A 365 -9.62 -19.99 -27.49
CA ASN A 365 -10.63 -19.19 -28.19
C ASN A 365 -11.70 -20.06 -28.87
N THR A 366 -11.48 -21.37 -28.98
CA THR A 366 -12.43 -22.33 -29.54
C THR A 366 -13.02 -23.20 -28.44
N LYS A 367 -14.30 -23.58 -28.61
CA LYS A 367 -14.95 -24.51 -27.69
C LYS A 367 -14.41 -25.91 -27.98
N LYS A 368 -13.80 -26.53 -26.96
CA LYS A 368 -13.37 -27.94 -26.99
C LYS A 368 -14.24 -28.76 -26.05
N ASN A 369 -14.11 -30.09 -26.12
CA ASN A 369 -14.80 -30.97 -25.19
C ASN A 369 -14.42 -30.64 -23.73
N ASN A 370 -15.39 -30.72 -22.81
CA ASN A 370 -15.24 -30.39 -21.39
C ASN A 370 -14.70 -28.97 -21.09
N HIS A 371 -14.76 -28.05 -22.05
CA HIS A 371 -14.43 -26.65 -21.81
C HIS A 371 -15.69 -25.82 -21.53
N LYS A 372 -15.60 -24.92 -20.56
CA LYS A 372 -16.66 -23.99 -20.16
C LYS A 372 -16.29 -22.55 -20.54
N PRO A 373 -17.27 -21.71 -20.91
CA PRO A 373 -17.05 -20.28 -21.09
C PRO A 373 -16.36 -19.63 -19.90
N ILE A 374 -15.40 -18.74 -20.17
CA ILE A 374 -14.74 -17.95 -19.12
C ILE A 374 -14.63 -16.48 -19.52
N TYR A 375 -14.93 -15.61 -18.55
CA TYR A 375 -15.06 -14.17 -18.75
C TYR A 375 -13.90 -13.41 -18.09
N LYS A 376 -13.52 -12.28 -18.68
CA LYS A 376 -12.46 -11.38 -18.20
C LYS A 376 -13.03 -10.03 -17.79
N GLY A 377 -12.21 -9.19 -17.17
CA GLY A 377 -12.62 -7.85 -16.72
C GLY A 377 -13.16 -6.97 -17.85
N VAL A 378 -12.65 -7.14 -19.08
CA VAL A 378 -13.14 -6.41 -20.25
C VAL A 378 -14.54 -6.83 -20.70
N ASP A 379 -15.02 -7.99 -20.24
CA ASP A 379 -16.34 -8.53 -20.56
C ASP A 379 -17.41 -8.04 -19.56
N ILE A 380 -17.02 -7.32 -18.51
CA ILE A 380 -17.94 -6.79 -17.50
C ILE A 380 -18.15 -5.29 -17.74
N GLU A 381 -19.41 -4.91 -17.92
CA GLU A 381 -19.89 -3.54 -18.04
C GLU A 381 -20.86 -3.22 -16.89
N LYS A 382 -21.22 -1.95 -16.71
CA LYS A 382 -22.14 -1.54 -15.65
C LYS A 382 -23.48 -2.26 -15.83
N GLY A 383 -23.81 -3.15 -14.89
CA GLY A 383 -25.05 -3.94 -14.89
C GLY A 383 -25.10 -5.08 -15.92
N LYS A 384 -24.06 -5.29 -16.74
CA LYS A 384 -24.11 -6.21 -17.88
C LYS A 384 -22.85 -7.05 -18.02
N ILE A 385 -23.05 -8.33 -18.40
CA ILE A 385 -21.96 -9.25 -18.76
C ILE A 385 -22.03 -9.49 -20.27
N LYS A 386 -20.99 -9.08 -21.00
CA LYS A 386 -20.83 -9.28 -22.44
C LYS A 386 -20.55 -10.73 -22.78
N LYS A 387 -20.62 -11.06 -24.07
CA LYS A 387 -20.23 -12.37 -24.60
C LYS A 387 -18.75 -12.65 -24.32
N HIS A 388 -18.45 -13.84 -23.80
CA HIS A 388 -17.10 -14.32 -23.60
C HIS A 388 -16.37 -14.55 -24.93
N LYS A 389 -15.03 -14.48 -24.88
CA LYS A 389 -14.14 -14.83 -26.01
C LYS A 389 -13.32 -16.09 -25.79
N PHE A 390 -13.28 -16.58 -24.54
CA PHE A 390 -12.41 -17.67 -24.15
C PHE A 390 -13.20 -18.79 -23.47
N TYR A 391 -12.57 -19.96 -23.45
CA TYR A 391 -13.01 -21.14 -22.76
C TYR A 391 -11.86 -21.67 -21.89
N ILE A 392 -12.21 -22.36 -20.80
CA ILE A 392 -11.29 -23.04 -19.89
C ILE A 392 -11.75 -24.49 -19.71
N PHE A 393 -10.82 -25.42 -19.55
CA PHE A 393 -11.13 -26.80 -19.19
C PHE A 393 -11.73 -26.86 -17.78
N ASP A 394 -12.79 -27.64 -17.55
CA ASP A 394 -13.55 -27.70 -16.28
C ASP A 394 -12.86 -28.57 -15.20
N ASP A 395 -11.53 -28.53 -15.17
CA ASP A 395 -10.69 -29.05 -14.08
C ASP A 395 -9.72 -27.96 -13.62
N PHE A 396 -9.81 -27.63 -12.34
CA PHE A 396 -9.06 -26.54 -11.71
C PHE A 396 -7.87 -27.03 -10.87
N SER A 397 -7.62 -28.34 -10.84
CA SER A 397 -6.56 -28.98 -10.06
C SER A 397 -5.17 -28.37 -10.30
N LYS A 398 -4.86 -28.05 -11.57
CA LYS A 398 -3.57 -27.48 -12.01
C LYS A 398 -3.54 -25.95 -12.13
N LEU A 399 -4.59 -25.25 -11.68
CA LEU A 399 -4.63 -23.79 -11.75
C LEU A 399 -4.01 -23.18 -10.50
N GLN A 400 -3.29 -22.06 -10.67
CA GLN A 400 -2.55 -21.41 -9.59
C GLN A 400 -3.42 -21.14 -8.35
N GLN A 401 -4.59 -20.52 -8.52
CA GLN A 401 -5.48 -20.21 -7.40
C GLN A 401 -6.94 -20.14 -7.87
N THR A 402 -7.84 -20.76 -7.12
CA THR A 402 -9.28 -20.71 -7.34
C THR A 402 -10.02 -20.56 -6.01
N ALA A 403 -11.25 -20.07 -6.07
CA ALA A 403 -12.21 -20.19 -4.97
C ALA A 403 -12.78 -21.63 -4.94
N ASP A 404 -13.55 -21.92 -3.89
CA ASP A 404 -14.37 -23.14 -3.84
C ASP A 404 -15.31 -23.18 -5.06
N LYS A 405 -15.37 -24.34 -5.72
CA LYS A 405 -16.20 -24.55 -6.92
C LYS A 405 -17.67 -24.22 -6.66
N LYS A 406 -18.18 -24.47 -5.44
CA LYS A 406 -19.56 -24.15 -5.04
C LYS A 406 -19.88 -22.65 -5.15
N LEU A 407 -18.90 -21.78 -4.92
CA LEU A 407 -19.10 -20.33 -5.04
C LEU A 407 -19.28 -19.88 -6.49
N TYR A 408 -18.59 -20.53 -7.44
CA TYR A 408 -18.79 -20.25 -8.86
C TYR A 408 -20.17 -20.68 -9.34
N LEU A 409 -20.70 -21.76 -8.77
CA LEU A 409 -21.98 -22.36 -9.12
C LEU A 409 -23.17 -21.80 -8.31
N ALA A 410 -22.97 -20.70 -7.56
CA ALA A 410 -24.08 -20.04 -6.87
C ALA A 410 -25.12 -19.49 -7.88
N ASP A 411 -26.40 -19.65 -7.55
CA ASP A 411 -27.54 -19.26 -8.39
C ASP A 411 -27.51 -17.78 -8.76
N LYS A 412 -27.17 -16.93 -7.78
CA LYS A 412 -26.89 -15.52 -7.99
C LYS A 412 -25.56 -15.15 -7.36
N LYS A 413 -24.73 -14.45 -8.11
CA LYS A 413 -23.53 -13.78 -7.59
C LYS A 413 -23.32 -12.45 -8.27
N ILE A 414 -22.82 -11.49 -7.51
CA ILE A 414 -22.49 -10.16 -8.01
C ILE A 414 -21.02 -10.18 -8.39
N VAL A 415 -20.72 -9.88 -9.64
CA VAL A 415 -19.36 -9.87 -10.18
C VAL A 415 -18.88 -8.44 -10.35
N TYR A 416 -17.58 -8.19 -10.17
CA TYR A 416 -17.01 -6.87 -10.30
C TYR A 416 -15.59 -6.91 -10.88
N ARG A 417 -15.23 -5.87 -11.64
CA ARG A 417 -13.88 -5.73 -12.19
C ARG A 417 -12.87 -5.49 -11.07
N PHE A 418 -11.97 -6.46 -10.88
CA PHE A 418 -10.94 -6.39 -9.85
C PHE A 418 -9.80 -5.43 -10.23
N ILE A 419 -9.36 -5.44 -11.48
CA ILE A 419 -8.31 -4.53 -12.00
C ILE A 419 -8.99 -3.35 -12.69
N ASN A 420 -9.33 -2.33 -11.90
CA ASN A 420 -9.96 -1.10 -12.34
C ASN A 420 -9.89 -0.04 -11.23
N SER A 421 -9.85 1.24 -11.60
CA SER A 421 -10.02 2.36 -10.65
C SER A 421 -11.49 2.75 -10.43
N ASN A 422 -12.40 2.17 -11.23
CA ASN A 422 -13.84 2.38 -11.14
C ASN A 422 -14.54 1.11 -10.66
N LEU A 423 -15.58 1.29 -9.85
CA LEU A 423 -16.53 0.25 -9.53
C LEU A 423 -17.37 -0.05 -10.77
N ILE A 424 -17.25 -1.29 -11.25
CA ILE A 424 -18.05 -1.82 -12.37
C ILE A 424 -18.53 -3.20 -11.95
N PHE A 425 -19.84 -3.28 -11.70
CA PHE A 425 -20.53 -4.43 -11.12
C PHE A 425 -21.59 -4.95 -12.09
N ALA A 426 -21.83 -6.26 -12.08
CA ALA A 426 -22.92 -6.88 -12.80
C ALA A 426 -23.47 -8.08 -12.02
N LEU A 427 -24.70 -8.47 -12.29
CA LEU A 427 -25.28 -9.69 -11.76
C LEU A 427 -24.95 -10.87 -12.68
N ASP A 428 -24.49 -11.97 -12.10
CA ASP A 428 -24.44 -13.27 -12.76
C ASP A 428 -25.46 -14.22 -12.14
N ASP A 429 -26.42 -14.64 -12.95
CA ASP A 429 -27.49 -15.60 -12.67
C ASP A 429 -27.36 -16.88 -13.52
N LYS A 430 -26.23 -17.05 -14.21
CA LYS A 430 -25.98 -18.18 -15.14
C LYS A 430 -24.81 -19.06 -14.73
N GLN A 431 -24.38 -19.00 -13.47
CA GLN A 431 -23.29 -19.82 -12.93
C GLN A 431 -21.99 -19.76 -13.77
N ARG A 432 -21.62 -18.56 -14.26
CA ARG A 432 -20.45 -18.36 -15.14
C ARG A 432 -19.13 -18.42 -14.38
N TYR A 433 -18.05 -18.76 -15.10
CA TYR A 433 -16.67 -18.69 -14.61
C TYR A 433 -15.96 -17.40 -15.02
N PHE A 434 -15.11 -16.87 -14.14
CA PHE A 434 -14.42 -15.59 -14.35
C PHE A 434 -12.93 -15.72 -14.05
N LEU A 435 -12.07 -15.07 -14.83
CA LEU A 435 -10.65 -14.90 -14.49
C LEU A 435 -10.47 -13.89 -13.37
N ASN A 436 -9.33 -13.93 -12.68
CA ASN A 436 -8.94 -13.03 -11.57
C ASN A 436 -8.89 -11.52 -11.89
N SER A 437 -9.20 -11.12 -13.12
CA SER A 437 -9.55 -9.73 -13.46
C SER A 437 -10.97 -9.34 -13.04
N VAL A 438 -11.78 -10.31 -12.61
CA VAL A 438 -13.14 -10.18 -12.08
C VAL A 438 -13.25 -11.03 -10.83
N ASN A 439 -13.65 -10.42 -9.73
CA ASN A 439 -13.98 -11.12 -8.48
C ASN A 439 -15.49 -11.04 -8.25
N PHE A 440 -15.99 -11.71 -7.24
CA PHE A 440 -17.43 -11.75 -6.99
C PHE A 440 -17.78 -11.91 -5.51
N LEU A 441 -19.04 -11.62 -5.19
CA LEU A 441 -19.62 -11.77 -3.87
C LEU A 441 -21.05 -12.30 -3.93
N ILE A 442 -21.50 -12.89 -2.82
CA ILE A 442 -22.84 -13.47 -2.63
C ILE A 442 -23.40 -12.96 -1.29
N ILE A 443 -24.54 -12.27 -1.32
CA ILE A 443 -25.14 -11.60 -0.15
C ILE A 443 -26.37 -12.31 0.43
N ASN A 444 -27.19 -12.98 -0.39
CA ASN A 444 -28.43 -13.65 0.06
C ASN A 444 -28.23 -15.16 0.17
N GLN A 445 -27.68 -15.60 1.30
CA GLN A 445 -27.41 -17.01 1.53
C GLN A 445 -28.44 -17.61 2.47
N HIS A 446 -28.87 -18.84 2.17
CA HIS A 446 -29.74 -19.62 3.06
C HIS A 446 -29.10 -19.90 4.43
N THR A 447 -27.77 -19.83 4.53
CA THR A 447 -27.00 -20.10 5.76
C THR A 447 -26.82 -18.89 6.68
N LEU A 448 -27.23 -17.68 6.27
CA LEU A 448 -27.13 -16.49 7.11
C LEU A 448 -28.39 -16.36 7.96
N LEU A 449 -28.21 -15.99 9.23
CA LEU A 449 -29.31 -15.61 10.12
C LEU A 449 -30.01 -14.37 9.55
N ALA A 450 -31.29 -14.18 9.89
CA ALA A 450 -32.11 -13.14 9.28
C ALA A 450 -31.54 -11.73 9.54
N GLU A 451 -31.02 -11.51 10.73
CA GLU A 451 -30.35 -10.30 11.21
C GLU A 451 -29.02 -9.98 10.49
N ASP A 452 -28.36 -11.00 9.93
CA ASP A 452 -27.09 -10.85 9.22
C ASP A 452 -27.27 -10.54 7.73
N LYS A 453 -28.50 -10.64 7.21
CA LYS A 453 -28.79 -10.38 5.80
C LYS A 453 -28.79 -8.89 5.52
N LEU A 454 -28.24 -8.55 4.36
CA LEU A 454 -28.43 -7.22 3.77
C LEU A 454 -29.89 -7.07 3.34
N ALA A 455 -30.53 -6.00 3.80
CA ALA A 455 -31.92 -5.70 3.47
C ALA A 455 -32.08 -5.10 2.05
N ILE A 456 -31.34 -5.64 1.08
CA ILE A 456 -31.35 -5.23 -0.33
C ILE A 456 -31.18 -6.45 -1.26
N THR A 457 -31.68 -6.34 -2.48
CA THR A 457 -31.50 -7.37 -3.52
C THR A 457 -30.12 -7.26 -4.20
N GLU A 458 -29.71 -8.30 -4.92
CA GLU A 458 -28.46 -8.23 -5.70
C GLU A 458 -28.51 -7.14 -6.78
N GLN A 459 -29.67 -6.94 -7.42
CA GLN A 459 -29.87 -5.89 -8.42
C GLN A 459 -29.74 -4.50 -7.81
N GLN A 460 -30.28 -4.27 -6.62
CA GLN A 460 -30.14 -3.01 -5.89
C GLN A 460 -28.68 -2.73 -5.51
N LEU A 461 -27.95 -3.75 -5.04
CA LEU A 461 -26.51 -3.60 -4.76
C LEU A 461 -25.70 -3.32 -6.03
N VAL A 462 -26.00 -3.99 -7.15
CA VAL A 462 -25.37 -3.73 -8.45
C VAL A 462 -25.65 -2.30 -8.91
N PHE A 463 -26.88 -1.80 -8.76
CA PHE A 463 -27.21 -0.41 -9.06
C PHE A 463 -26.37 0.54 -8.19
N LEU A 464 -26.41 0.38 -6.87
CA LEU A 464 -25.71 1.25 -5.93
C LEU A 464 -24.20 1.29 -6.22
N MET A 465 -23.57 0.13 -6.40
CA MET A 465 -22.12 0.05 -6.65
C MET A 465 -21.70 0.62 -8.01
N ASN A 466 -22.61 0.68 -8.98
CA ASN A 466 -22.35 1.31 -10.28
C ASN A 466 -22.68 2.81 -10.31
N ALA A 467 -23.43 3.30 -9.31
CA ALA A 467 -23.83 4.70 -9.20
C ALA A 467 -22.60 5.60 -9.19
N GLU A 468 -22.74 6.78 -9.78
CA GLU A 468 -21.65 7.73 -9.84
C GLU A 468 -21.15 8.15 -8.47
N ILE A 469 -22.03 8.49 -7.53
CA ILE A 469 -21.64 8.92 -6.18
C ILE A 469 -20.80 7.86 -5.46
N MET A 470 -21.13 6.57 -5.62
CA MET A 470 -20.37 5.47 -5.01
C MET A 470 -19.00 5.29 -5.68
N ASN A 471 -18.93 5.45 -7.01
CA ASN A 471 -17.67 5.48 -7.73
C ASN A 471 -16.79 6.66 -7.31
N TRP A 472 -17.38 7.85 -7.15
CA TRP A 472 -16.70 9.04 -6.67
C TRP A 472 -16.15 8.83 -5.26
N LEU A 473 -16.99 8.33 -4.34
CA LEU A 473 -16.61 8.05 -2.96
C LEU A 473 -15.46 7.05 -2.89
N PHE A 474 -15.56 5.95 -3.65
CA PHE A 474 -14.51 4.93 -3.73
C PHE A 474 -13.18 5.53 -4.19
N LYS A 475 -13.17 6.34 -5.25
CA LYS A 475 -11.95 6.98 -5.74
C LYS A 475 -11.36 7.95 -4.72
N LYS A 476 -12.21 8.77 -4.10
CA LYS A 476 -11.78 9.80 -3.14
C LYS A 476 -11.28 9.22 -1.83
N LEU A 477 -11.71 8.03 -1.43
CA LEU A 477 -11.18 7.34 -0.26
C LEU A 477 -9.93 6.52 -0.60
N PHE A 478 -10.04 5.57 -1.53
CA PHE A 478 -9.07 4.48 -1.60
C PHE A 478 -7.92 4.73 -2.59
N ARG A 479 -8.10 5.58 -3.61
CA ARG A 479 -7.08 5.93 -4.64
C ARG A 479 -6.32 4.71 -5.17
N THR A 480 -7.05 3.66 -5.53
CA THR A 480 -6.47 2.37 -5.93
C THR A 480 -6.81 2.03 -7.38
N HIS A 481 -5.91 1.27 -8.02
CA HIS A 481 -6.13 0.67 -9.35
C HIS A 481 -6.70 -0.75 -9.27
N LYS A 482 -6.96 -1.23 -8.06
CA LYS A 482 -7.59 -2.53 -7.80
C LYS A 482 -8.73 -2.37 -6.81
N VAL A 483 -9.88 -2.92 -7.15
CA VAL A 483 -11.05 -2.93 -6.27
C VAL A 483 -10.88 -4.06 -5.25
N LEU A 484 -10.38 -3.73 -4.06
CA LEU A 484 -10.14 -4.74 -3.02
C LEU A 484 -11.43 -5.05 -2.27
N ARG A 485 -11.61 -6.32 -1.86
CA ARG A 485 -12.66 -6.71 -0.89
C ARG A 485 -12.61 -5.80 0.34
N SER A 486 -11.40 -5.53 0.82
CA SER A 486 -11.21 -4.66 1.97
C SER A 486 -11.86 -3.30 1.75
N ASP A 487 -11.83 -2.75 0.55
CA ASP A 487 -12.32 -1.39 0.35
C ASP A 487 -13.85 -1.38 0.18
N LEU A 488 -14.37 -2.37 -0.55
CA LEU A 488 -15.81 -2.57 -0.76
C LEU A 488 -16.59 -2.78 0.53
N GLU A 489 -16.01 -3.52 1.48
CA GLU A 489 -16.61 -3.77 2.80
C GLU A 489 -16.76 -2.52 3.67
N ARG A 490 -16.21 -1.37 3.28
CA ARG A 490 -16.30 -0.10 4.03
C ARG A 490 -17.16 0.94 3.33
N LEU A 491 -17.59 0.68 2.10
CA LEU A 491 -18.52 1.58 1.42
C LEU A 491 -19.90 1.51 2.09
N PRO A 492 -20.58 2.65 2.27
CA PRO A 492 -21.91 2.69 2.86
C PRO A 492 -22.94 2.07 1.91
N ILE A 493 -23.79 1.21 2.46
CA ILE A 493 -24.93 0.63 1.77
C ILE A 493 -26.19 1.31 2.30
N PHE A 494 -26.77 2.21 1.51
CA PHE A 494 -27.98 2.95 1.86
C PHE A 494 -29.22 2.08 1.60
N ASP A 495 -29.49 1.11 2.47
CA ASP A 495 -30.60 0.17 2.29
C ASP A 495 -31.98 0.82 2.47
N GLU A 496 -32.10 1.82 3.34
CA GLU A 496 -33.34 2.58 3.53
C GLU A 496 -33.83 3.27 2.25
N PHE A 497 -32.91 3.78 1.43
CA PHE A 497 -33.22 4.36 0.11
C PHE A 497 -34.10 3.43 -0.74
N PHE A 498 -33.80 2.13 -0.73
CA PHE A 498 -34.52 1.13 -1.51
C PHE A 498 -35.84 0.67 -0.88
N ARG A 499 -36.08 0.95 0.40
CA ARG A 499 -37.36 0.64 1.06
C ARG A 499 -38.42 1.68 0.74
N ILE A 500 -38.01 2.94 0.57
CA ILE A 500 -38.91 4.07 0.33
C ILE A 500 -39.07 4.40 -1.16
N HIS A 501 -38.21 3.86 -2.03
CA HIS A 501 -38.29 4.04 -3.49
C HIS A 501 -38.56 2.71 -4.20
N ASN A 502 -39.78 2.54 -4.73
CA ASN A 502 -40.14 1.37 -5.54
C ASN A 502 -39.46 1.35 -6.91
N ASN A 503 -39.24 2.53 -7.50
CA ASN A 503 -38.40 2.74 -8.68
C ASN A 503 -37.24 3.65 -8.27
N TYR A 504 -36.02 3.32 -8.68
CA TYR A 504 -34.82 4.05 -8.29
C TYR A 504 -33.93 4.40 -9.48
N CYS A 505 -33.47 5.64 -9.53
CA CYS A 505 -32.44 6.11 -10.45
C CYS A 505 -31.37 6.96 -9.74
N GLU A 506 -30.32 7.40 -10.45
CA GLU A 506 -29.26 8.22 -9.84
C GLU A 506 -29.80 9.55 -9.30
N GLN A 507 -30.79 10.16 -9.98
CA GLN A 507 -31.41 11.41 -9.52
C GLN A 507 -32.11 11.23 -8.17
N ASP A 508 -32.83 10.12 -7.98
CA ASP A 508 -33.50 9.81 -6.71
C ASP A 508 -32.48 9.58 -5.60
N LEU A 509 -31.38 8.87 -5.90
CA LEU A 509 -30.31 8.65 -4.93
C LEU A 509 -29.64 9.98 -4.52
N HIS A 510 -29.38 10.88 -5.47
CA HIS A 510 -28.83 12.21 -5.16
C HIS A 510 -29.79 13.06 -4.33
N LYS A 511 -31.10 12.99 -4.62
CA LYS A 511 -32.12 13.69 -3.84
C LYS A 511 -32.20 13.13 -2.41
N TYR A 512 -32.22 11.81 -2.26
CA TYR A 512 -32.22 11.13 -0.95
C TYR A 512 -30.99 11.53 -0.12
N LEU A 513 -29.80 11.53 -0.72
CA LEU A 513 -28.55 11.91 -0.06
C LEU A 513 -28.35 13.42 0.09
N ASN A 514 -29.30 14.25 -0.35
CA ASN A 514 -29.19 15.72 -0.36
C ASN A 514 -27.89 16.25 -0.99
N ILE A 515 -27.51 15.71 -2.16
CA ILE A 515 -26.29 16.09 -2.90
C ILE A 515 -26.60 16.45 -4.35
N GLU A 516 -25.66 17.13 -4.99
CA GLU A 516 -25.67 17.37 -6.43
C GLU A 516 -24.26 17.42 -7.03
N ARG A 517 -24.19 17.25 -8.36
CA ARG A 517 -22.96 17.43 -9.12
C ARG A 517 -22.56 18.90 -9.12
N HIS A 518 -21.27 19.16 -8.92
CA HIS A 518 -20.70 20.51 -8.95
C HIS A 518 -19.26 20.43 -9.44
N ASN A 519 -18.94 21.09 -10.57
CA ASN A 519 -17.59 21.20 -11.13
C ASN A 519 -16.80 19.88 -11.21
N GLY A 520 -17.43 18.81 -11.71
CA GLY A 520 -16.79 17.49 -11.84
C GLY A 520 -16.63 16.71 -10.52
N THR A 521 -17.21 17.21 -9.44
CA THR A 521 -17.30 16.56 -8.12
C THR A 521 -18.73 16.65 -7.57
N PHE A 522 -18.92 16.44 -6.27
CA PHE A 522 -20.21 16.59 -5.58
C PHE A 522 -20.15 17.68 -4.52
N ARG A 523 -21.31 18.27 -4.22
CA ARG A 523 -21.53 19.13 -3.06
C ARG A 523 -22.85 18.76 -2.35
N ILE A 524 -22.97 19.16 -1.09
CA ILE A 524 -24.22 19.07 -0.33
C ILE A 524 -25.14 20.20 -0.83
N LYS A 525 -26.42 19.90 -1.06
CA LYS A 525 -27.41 20.93 -1.43
C LYS A 525 -27.67 21.83 -0.24
N THR A 526 -27.62 23.13 -0.49
CA THR A 526 -27.95 24.19 0.47
C THR A 526 -29.44 24.34 0.64
#